data_AF-A0A9X4RU16-F1
#
_entry.id   AF-A0A9X4RU16-F1
#
_cell.length_a   1.000
_cell.length_b   1.000
_cell.length_c   1.000
_cell.angle_alpha   90.00
_cell.angle_beta   90.00
_cell.angle_gamma   90.00
#
_symmetry.space_group_name_H-M   'P 1'
#
loop_
_entity.id
_entity.type
_entity.pdbx_description
1 polymer ?
#
loop_
_entity_poly.entity_id
_entity_poly.type
_entity_poly.pdbx_seq_one_letter_code
_entity_poly.pdbx_strand_id
1 'polypeptide(L)'
;MQSQHYYLANPNQTQVIFSKIFTQVLALYEQFVPHEVRNRRNIHLQKQPDVLVIASYLWAIQEGCRTASTIYRAIRHNLFPDNFPERSRFCRICQNLAQSIQRMRYFMVLDLCQTCSFGLIDNFPCALCHPIRNIRATLLSEVADVGYNATKKIHYYGLKFSVLVSDNGFPIDYVVTPASIYDGDVALELLENSPFPIVYGDK
;
A
#
# COMPACT_ATOMS: atom_id res chain seq x y z
N MET A 1 -0.60 -11.58 -34.45
CA MET A 1 0.30 -11.89 -33.32
C MET A 1 1.64 -11.28 -33.61
N GLN A 2 2.06 -10.26 -32.85
CA GLN A 2 3.40 -9.68 -33.00
C GLN A 2 4.45 -10.62 -32.36
N SER A 3 5.64 -10.73 -32.96
CA SER A 3 6.68 -11.69 -32.59
C SER A 3 7.35 -11.34 -31.25
N GLN A 4 7.88 -12.34 -30.54
CA GLN A 4 8.59 -12.17 -29.25
C GLN A 4 9.74 -11.14 -29.30
N HIS A 5 10.36 -10.94 -30.46
CA HIS A 5 11.42 -9.95 -30.65
C HIS A 5 10.93 -8.49 -30.56
N TYR A 6 9.65 -8.21 -30.84
CA TYR A 6 9.09 -6.85 -30.73
C TYR A 6 8.96 -6.38 -29.28
N TYR A 7 8.67 -7.30 -28.36
CA TYR A 7 8.56 -7.03 -26.92
C TYR A 7 9.90 -6.79 -26.23
N LEU A 8 10.99 -7.32 -26.78
CA LEU A 8 12.35 -7.11 -26.28
C LEU A 8 12.93 -5.73 -26.69
N ALA A 9 12.36 -5.09 -27.71
CA ALA A 9 12.88 -3.84 -28.27
C ALA A 9 12.32 -2.56 -27.60
N ASN A 10 11.26 -2.65 -26.79
CA ASN A 10 10.65 -1.50 -26.11
C ASN A 10 10.31 -1.81 -24.64
N PRO A 11 11.25 -1.60 -23.69
CA PRO A 11 11.08 -1.95 -22.27
C PRO A 11 9.98 -1.16 -21.54
N ASN A 12 9.43 -0.11 -22.17
CA ASN A 12 8.34 0.74 -21.65
C ASN A 12 6.93 0.31 -22.10
N GLN A 13 6.77 -0.83 -22.77
CA GLN A 13 5.45 -1.32 -23.11
C GLN A 13 4.68 -1.75 -21.85
N THR A 14 3.45 -1.26 -21.70
CA THR A 14 2.53 -1.59 -20.60
C THR A 14 2.47 -3.09 -20.30
N GLN A 15 2.47 -3.92 -21.34
CA GLN A 15 2.44 -5.38 -21.20
C GLN A 15 3.70 -5.95 -20.53
N VAL A 16 4.88 -5.38 -20.78
CA VAL A 16 6.14 -5.81 -20.17
C VAL A 16 6.15 -5.46 -18.68
N ILE A 17 5.76 -4.24 -18.32
CA ILE A 17 5.67 -3.80 -16.92
C ILE A 17 4.65 -4.65 -16.17
N PHE A 18 3.45 -4.81 -16.75
CA PHE A 18 2.40 -5.62 -16.16
C PHE A 18 2.85 -7.08 -15.98
N SER A 19 3.55 -7.67 -16.95
CA SER A 19 4.07 -9.05 -16.85
C SER A 19 5.06 -9.22 -15.69
N LYS A 20 5.95 -8.24 -15.46
CA LYS A 20 6.87 -8.25 -14.30
C LYS A 20 6.12 -8.20 -12.98
N ILE A 21 5.15 -7.28 -12.87
CA ILE A 21 4.30 -7.15 -11.68
C ILE A 21 3.54 -8.45 -11.44
N PHE A 22 2.91 -9.00 -12.48
CA PHE A 22 2.14 -10.24 -12.41
C PHE A 22 2.99 -11.41 -11.92
N THR A 23 4.20 -11.57 -12.46
CA THR A 23 5.12 -12.65 -12.08
C THR A 23 5.48 -12.56 -10.59
N GLN A 24 5.79 -11.37 -10.09
CA GLN A 24 6.08 -11.16 -8.67
C GLN A 24 4.87 -11.41 -7.79
N VAL A 25 3.70 -10.87 -8.16
CA VAL A 25 2.46 -11.09 -7.41
C VAL A 25 2.09 -12.57 -7.37
N LEU A 26 2.27 -13.29 -8.47
CA LEU A 26 1.98 -14.73 -8.53
C LEU A 26 2.83 -15.50 -7.52
N ALA A 27 4.15 -15.27 -7.53
CA ALA A 27 5.07 -15.92 -6.60
C ALA A 27 4.72 -15.62 -5.14
N LEU A 28 4.51 -14.34 -4.79
CA LEU A 28 4.13 -13.93 -3.44
C LEU A 28 2.76 -14.49 -3.03
N TYR A 29 1.81 -14.54 -3.95
CA TYR A 29 0.46 -15.02 -3.67
C TYR A 29 0.46 -16.52 -3.39
N GLU A 30 1.16 -17.31 -4.20
CA GLU A 30 1.28 -18.75 -3.99
C GLU A 30 2.02 -19.11 -2.71
N GLN A 31 3.06 -18.34 -2.37
CA GLN A 31 3.89 -18.57 -1.20
C GLN A 31 3.22 -18.13 0.10
N PHE A 32 2.58 -16.96 0.12
CA PHE A 32 2.18 -16.31 1.37
C PHE A 32 0.67 -16.27 1.62
N VAL A 33 -0.18 -16.47 0.60
CA VAL A 33 -1.64 -16.42 0.80
C VAL A 33 -2.18 -17.80 1.23
N PRO A 34 -2.90 -17.90 2.37
CA PRO A 34 -3.40 -19.16 2.88
C PRO A 34 -4.30 -19.89 1.90
N HIS A 35 -4.27 -21.22 1.93
CA HIS A 35 -5.02 -22.07 1.01
C HIS A 35 -6.54 -21.81 1.11
N GLU A 36 -7.04 -21.52 2.31
CA GLU A 36 -8.44 -21.22 2.61
C GLU A 36 -8.91 -19.93 1.91
N VAL A 37 -8.01 -18.95 1.77
CA VAL A 37 -8.30 -17.69 1.07
C VAL A 37 -8.27 -17.91 -0.45
N ARG A 38 -7.29 -18.69 -0.94
CA ARG A 38 -7.14 -19.05 -2.35
C ARG A 38 -8.33 -19.88 -2.86
N ASN A 39 -8.86 -20.76 -2.01
CA ASN A 39 -9.97 -21.66 -2.31
C ASN A 39 -11.26 -21.26 -1.60
N ARG A 40 -11.42 -19.96 -1.32
CA ARG A 40 -12.62 -19.44 -0.66
C ARG A 40 -13.88 -19.74 -1.46
N ARG A 41 -15.02 -19.73 -0.77
CA ARG A 41 -16.34 -19.98 -1.36
C ARG A 41 -16.56 -19.13 -2.62
N ASN A 42 -17.09 -19.77 -3.67
CA ASN A 42 -17.46 -19.17 -4.95
C ASN A 42 -16.28 -18.60 -5.78
N ILE A 43 -15.03 -18.93 -5.46
CA ILE A 43 -13.87 -18.45 -6.24
C ILE A 43 -13.95 -18.81 -7.73
N HIS A 44 -14.49 -19.99 -8.04
CA HIS A 44 -14.69 -20.47 -9.42
C HIS A 44 -15.66 -19.60 -10.25
N LEU A 45 -16.48 -18.76 -9.61
CA LEU A 45 -17.39 -17.84 -10.30
C LEU A 45 -16.73 -16.47 -10.58
N GLN A 46 -15.51 -16.24 -10.10
CA GLN A 46 -14.82 -14.98 -10.27
C GLN A 46 -14.29 -14.84 -11.70
N LYS A 47 -14.64 -13.74 -12.37
CA LYS A 47 -14.30 -13.48 -13.78
C LYS A 47 -12.80 -13.37 -14.05
N GLN A 48 -12.03 -12.95 -13.04
CA GLN A 48 -10.58 -12.82 -13.10
C GLN A 48 -9.98 -13.39 -11.80
N PRO A 49 -8.89 -14.17 -11.84
CA PRO A 49 -8.22 -14.69 -10.65
C PRO A 49 -7.63 -13.55 -9.82
N ASP A 50 -7.47 -13.78 -8.52
CA ASP A 50 -6.99 -12.77 -7.58
C ASP A 50 -5.64 -12.18 -7.98
N VAL A 51 -4.72 -13.03 -8.42
CA VAL A 51 -3.37 -12.60 -8.87
C VAL A 51 -3.47 -11.55 -9.98
N LEU A 52 -4.37 -11.74 -10.97
CA LEU A 52 -4.58 -10.76 -12.03
C LEU A 52 -5.24 -9.49 -11.51
N VAL A 53 -6.20 -9.60 -10.57
CA VAL A 53 -6.84 -8.43 -9.95
C VAL A 53 -5.82 -7.59 -9.17
N ILE A 54 -4.97 -8.23 -8.37
CA ILE A 54 -3.93 -7.57 -7.57
C ILE A 54 -2.88 -6.94 -8.48
N ALA A 55 -2.34 -7.70 -9.46
CA ALA A 55 -1.36 -7.18 -10.40
C ALA A 55 -1.90 -5.98 -11.19
N SER A 56 -3.17 -6.02 -11.62
CA SER A 56 -3.82 -4.91 -12.32
C SER A 56 -3.97 -3.68 -11.45
N TYR A 57 -4.33 -3.88 -10.18
CA TYR A 57 -4.46 -2.81 -9.20
C TYR A 57 -3.11 -2.12 -8.93
N LEU A 58 -2.05 -2.92 -8.70
CA LEU A 58 -0.70 -2.41 -8.47
C LEU A 58 -0.14 -1.69 -9.71
N TRP A 59 -0.33 -2.27 -10.90
CA TRP A 59 0.05 -1.61 -12.16
C TRP A 59 -0.63 -0.24 -12.29
N ALA A 60 -1.94 -0.16 -12.08
CA ALA A 60 -2.66 1.12 -12.20
C ALA A 60 -2.18 2.16 -11.18
N ILE A 61 -1.81 1.76 -9.96
CA ILE A 61 -1.19 2.67 -8.97
C ILE A 61 0.17 3.15 -9.47
N GLN A 62 0.98 2.27 -10.06
CA GLN A 62 2.28 2.63 -10.62
C GLN A 62 2.15 3.63 -11.78
N GLU A 63 1.11 3.51 -12.60
CA GLU A 63 0.75 4.49 -13.64
C GLU A 63 0.20 5.82 -13.08
N GLY A 64 0.17 6.00 -11.76
CA GLY A 64 -0.28 7.25 -11.14
C GLY A 64 -1.78 7.33 -10.86
N CYS A 65 -2.56 6.26 -11.07
CA CYS A 65 -3.98 6.29 -10.70
C CYS A 65 -4.12 6.30 -9.16
N ARG A 66 -4.97 7.19 -8.64
CA ARG A 66 -5.19 7.36 -7.18
C ARG A 66 -6.63 7.12 -6.72
N THR A 67 -7.59 7.03 -7.64
CA THR A 67 -8.99 6.82 -7.30
C THR A 67 -9.48 5.47 -7.82
N ALA A 68 -10.45 4.85 -7.13
CA ALA A 68 -11.04 3.59 -7.59
C ALA A 68 -11.60 3.69 -9.03
N SER A 69 -12.15 4.85 -9.40
CA SER A 69 -12.68 5.08 -10.75
C SER A 69 -11.59 5.17 -11.80
N THR A 70 -10.50 5.89 -11.54
CA THR A 70 -9.38 6.00 -12.49
C THR A 70 -8.62 4.69 -12.61
N ILE A 71 -8.38 3.99 -11.49
CA ILE A 71 -7.80 2.65 -11.47
C ILE A 71 -8.62 1.70 -12.35
N TYR A 72 -9.93 1.60 -12.10
CA TYR A 72 -10.80 0.72 -12.86
C TYR A 72 -10.79 1.04 -14.36
N ARG A 73 -10.88 2.33 -14.74
CA ARG A 73 -10.84 2.76 -16.13
C ARG A 73 -9.51 2.42 -16.80
N ALA A 74 -8.38 2.65 -16.12
CA ALA A 74 -7.06 2.34 -16.66
C ALA A 74 -6.90 0.85 -16.93
N ILE A 75 -7.36 -0.01 -15.99
CA ILE A 75 -7.30 -1.46 -16.15
C ILE A 75 -8.18 -1.90 -17.32
N ARG A 76 -9.43 -1.42 -17.40
CA ARG A 76 -10.34 -1.77 -18.50
C ARG A 76 -9.80 -1.32 -19.85
N HIS A 77 -9.25 -0.12 -19.94
CA HIS A 77 -8.78 0.41 -21.22
C HIS A 77 -7.50 -0.27 -21.72
N ASN A 78 -6.54 -0.52 -20.83
CA ASN A 78 -5.18 -0.90 -21.24
C ASN A 78 -4.87 -2.38 -21.08
N LEU A 79 -5.56 -3.09 -20.19
CA LEU A 79 -5.26 -4.49 -19.86
C LEU A 79 -6.40 -5.44 -20.20
N PHE A 80 -7.63 -5.13 -19.76
CA PHE A 80 -8.78 -6.04 -19.86
C PHE A 80 -10.06 -5.32 -20.35
N PRO A 81 -10.19 -5.06 -21.68
CA PRO A 81 -11.36 -4.39 -22.25
C PRO A 81 -12.68 -5.09 -21.95
N ASP A 82 -12.74 -6.40 -22.19
CA ASP A 82 -14.00 -7.15 -22.15
C ASP A 82 -14.09 -8.11 -20.96
N ASN A 83 -12.98 -8.79 -20.65
CA ASN A 83 -12.97 -9.87 -19.66
C ASN A 83 -12.62 -9.40 -18.23
N PHE A 84 -13.21 -8.32 -17.72
CA PHE A 84 -12.96 -7.86 -16.34
C PHE A 84 -14.27 -7.76 -15.53
N PRO A 85 -14.26 -7.94 -14.20
CA PRO A 85 -15.43 -7.69 -13.35
C PRO A 85 -15.94 -6.25 -13.50
N GLU A 86 -17.23 -6.05 -13.24
CA GLU A 86 -17.82 -4.71 -13.11
C GLU A 86 -17.17 -3.94 -11.95
N ARG A 87 -17.12 -2.61 -12.03
CA ARG A 87 -16.47 -1.72 -11.04
C ARG A 87 -16.85 -2.04 -9.60
N SER A 88 -18.15 -2.20 -9.32
CA SER A 88 -18.64 -2.48 -7.98
C SER A 88 -18.18 -3.85 -7.46
N ARG A 89 -18.05 -4.84 -8.35
CA ARG A 89 -17.51 -6.16 -8.01
C ARG A 89 -15.98 -6.11 -7.84
N PHE A 90 -15.28 -5.41 -8.72
CA PHE A 90 -13.83 -5.18 -8.59
C PHE A 90 -13.47 -4.54 -7.25
N CYS A 91 -14.15 -3.46 -6.84
CA CYS A 91 -13.87 -2.79 -5.57
C CYS A 91 -14.06 -3.73 -4.37
N ARG A 92 -15.13 -4.55 -4.38
CA ARG A 92 -15.36 -5.58 -3.34
C ARG A 92 -14.27 -6.64 -3.32
N ILE A 93 -13.82 -7.10 -4.49
CA ILE A 93 -12.70 -8.07 -4.57
C ILE A 93 -11.43 -7.44 -3.99
N CYS A 94 -11.08 -6.21 -4.36
CA CYS A 94 -9.91 -5.51 -3.81
C CYS A 94 -9.99 -5.37 -2.28
N GLN A 95 -11.16 -5.01 -1.74
CA GLN A 95 -11.37 -4.95 -0.29
C GLN A 95 -11.15 -6.31 0.38
N ASN A 96 -11.71 -7.39 -0.19
CA ASN A 96 -11.53 -8.74 0.33
C ASN A 96 -10.07 -9.23 0.25
N LEU A 97 -9.30 -8.74 -0.73
CA LEU A 97 -7.90 -9.08 -0.92
C LEU A 97 -6.92 -8.15 -0.17
N ALA A 98 -7.41 -7.13 0.53
CA ALA A 98 -6.55 -6.15 1.21
C ALA A 98 -5.60 -6.81 2.22
N GLN A 99 -6.10 -7.76 3.01
CA GLN A 99 -5.28 -8.53 3.95
C GLN A 99 -4.27 -9.44 3.24
N SER A 100 -4.64 -10.01 2.09
CA SER A 100 -3.70 -10.81 1.27
C SER A 100 -2.55 -9.94 0.74
N ILE A 101 -2.86 -8.74 0.24
CA ILE A 101 -1.85 -7.77 -0.21
C ILE A 101 -0.95 -7.35 0.96
N GLN A 102 -1.53 -7.04 2.12
CA GLN A 102 -0.77 -6.69 3.32
C GLN A 102 0.17 -7.82 3.75
N ARG A 103 -0.30 -9.06 3.73
CA ARG A 103 0.49 -10.24 4.07
C ARG A 103 1.64 -10.46 3.10
N MET A 104 1.38 -10.39 1.80
CA MET A 104 2.43 -10.47 0.77
C MET A 104 3.47 -9.36 0.95
N ARG A 105 3.03 -8.12 1.19
CA ARG A 105 3.92 -6.99 1.47
C ARG A 105 4.79 -7.27 2.69
N TYR A 106 4.21 -7.74 3.79
CA TYR A 106 4.93 -8.00 5.04
C TYR A 106 6.09 -8.98 4.82
N PHE A 107 5.83 -10.15 4.21
CA PHE A 107 6.89 -11.13 3.98
C PHE A 107 7.91 -10.68 2.93
N MET A 108 7.48 -9.95 1.90
CA MET A 108 8.39 -9.37 0.92
C MET A 108 9.35 -8.36 1.57
N VAL A 109 8.85 -7.48 2.43
CA VAL A 109 9.68 -6.52 3.16
C VAL A 109 10.61 -7.24 4.15
N LEU A 110 10.12 -8.26 4.85
CA LEU A 110 10.93 -9.04 5.75
C LEU A 110 12.15 -9.67 5.04
N ASP A 111 11.94 -10.19 3.82
CA ASP A 111 13.02 -10.76 3.00
C ASP A 111 14.00 -9.68 2.50
N LEU A 112 13.48 -8.58 1.95
CA LEU A 112 14.30 -7.47 1.43
C LEU A 112 15.16 -6.79 2.50
N CYS A 113 14.76 -6.90 3.77
CA CYS A 113 15.41 -6.21 4.88
C CYS A 113 16.26 -7.11 5.77
N GLN A 114 16.49 -8.38 5.39
CA GLN A 114 17.36 -9.30 6.15
C GLN A 114 18.80 -8.80 6.31
N THR A 115 19.31 -8.05 5.32
CA THR A 115 20.69 -7.54 5.32
C THR A 115 20.80 -6.06 5.68
N CYS A 116 19.68 -5.43 6.06
CA CYS A 116 19.65 -4.03 6.45
C CYS A 116 20.34 -3.85 7.81
N SER A 117 21.17 -2.82 7.94
CA SER A 117 22.01 -2.61 9.12
C SER A 117 21.41 -1.65 10.13
N PHE A 118 20.63 -0.69 9.68
CA PHE A 118 19.99 0.31 10.53
C PHE A 118 18.62 0.74 10.00
N GLY A 119 17.83 1.32 10.90
CA GLY A 119 16.55 1.95 10.60
C GLY A 119 16.62 3.47 10.63
N LEU A 120 15.69 4.10 9.92
CA LEU A 120 15.39 5.53 9.96
C LEU A 120 13.95 5.70 10.45
N ILE A 121 13.74 6.48 11.50
CA ILE A 121 12.41 6.88 11.96
C ILE A 121 12.16 8.33 11.59
N ASP A 122 11.01 8.56 10.97
CA ASP A 122 10.49 9.90 10.73
C ASP A 122 8.98 9.97 11.05
N ASN A 123 8.54 11.14 11.48
CA ASN A 123 7.17 11.45 11.86
C ASN A 123 6.60 12.50 10.91
N PHE A 124 5.41 12.26 10.36
CA PHE A 124 4.72 13.24 9.52
C PHE A 124 3.22 13.35 9.80
N PRO A 125 2.64 14.55 9.65
CA PRO A 125 1.21 14.75 9.84
C PRO A 125 0.41 14.16 8.67
N CYS A 126 -0.67 13.45 8.99
CA CYS A 126 -1.74 13.12 8.05
C CYS A 126 -2.93 14.03 8.34
N ALA A 127 -2.89 15.23 7.75
CA ALA A 127 -3.97 16.20 7.90
C ALA A 127 -5.20 15.76 7.12
N LEU A 128 -6.33 15.62 7.80
CA LEU A 128 -7.63 15.36 7.19
C LEU A 128 -8.30 16.66 6.76
N CYS A 129 -8.25 17.68 7.62
CA CYS A 129 -8.76 19.01 7.31
C CYS A 129 -8.14 20.09 8.21
N HIS A 130 -8.45 21.36 7.92
CA HIS A 130 -8.16 22.45 8.85
C HIS A 130 -9.02 22.33 10.11
N PRO A 131 -8.53 22.74 11.29
CA PRO A 131 -9.25 22.59 12.56
C PRO A 131 -10.67 23.17 12.54
N ILE A 132 -10.88 24.30 11.85
CA ILE A 132 -12.20 24.95 11.72
C ILE A 132 -13.28 24.05 11.05
N ARG A 133 -12.88 22.98 10.37
CA ARG A 133 -13.78 22.02 9.71
C ARG A 133 -13.90 20.68 10.44
N ASN A 134 -13.26 20.52 11.61
CA ASN A 134 -13.22 19.23 12.32
C ASN A 134 -14.62 18.70 12.69
N ILE A 135 -15.57 19.58 13.07
CA ILE A 135 -16.96 19.21 13.43
C ILE A 135 -17.67 18.47 12.28
N ARG A 136 -17.27 18.69 11.02
CA ARG A 136 -17.87 18.02 9.85
C ARG A 136 -17.15 16.73 9.46
N ALA A 137 -16.02 16.41 10.06
CA ALA A 137 -15.19 15.26 9.71
C ALA A 137 -15.54 14.04 10.57
N THR A 138 -16.36 13.14 10.05
CA THR A 138 -16.91 12.00 10.82
C THR A 138 -16.14 10.69 10.64
N LEU A 139 -15.50 10.48 9.48
CA LEU A 139 -14.94 9.17 9.08
C LEU A 139 -13.94 8.58 10.08
N LEU A 140 -13.08 9.41 10.67
CA LEU A 140 -12.04 9.01 11.62
C LEU A 140 -12.19 9.76 12.95
N SER A 141 -13.39 10.23 13.26
CA SER A 141 -13.65 11.09 14.44
C SER A 141 -13.36 10.43 15.78
N GLU A 142 -13.31 9.10 15.82
CA GLU A 142 -12.98 8.32 17.02
C GLU A 142 -11.47 8.30 17.34
N VAL A 143 -10.62 8.59 16.34
CA VAL A 143 -9.16 8.43 16.45
C VAL A 143 -8.37 9.68 16.06
N ALA A 144 -9.00 10.62 15.36
CA ALA A 144 -8.36 11.85 14.87
C ALA A 144 -8.67 13.03 15.81
N ASP A 145 -7.68 13.91 15.98
CA ASP A 145 -7.82 15.11 16.80
C ASP A 145 -7.02 16.28 16.22
N VAL A 146 -6.86 17.35 17.00
CA VAL A 146 -6.11 18.55 16.58
C VAL A 146 -4.68 18.47 17.08
N GLY A 147 -3.73 18.45 16.15
CA GLY A 147 -2.30 18.57 16.42
C GLY A 147 -1.71 19.89 15.93
N TYR A 148 -0.45 20.10 16.27
CA TYR A 148 0.36 21.22 15.79
C TYR A 148 1.57 20.71 15.02
N ASN A 149 1.81 21.26 13.83
CA ASN A 149 3.04 21.03 13.08
C ASN A 149 3.99 22.22 13.31
N ALA A 150 5.07 22.00 14.05
CA ALA A 150 6.03 23.04 14.41
C ALA A 150 6.76 23.63 13.20
N THR A 151 7.18 22.79 12.25
CA THR A 151 7.89 23.20 11.03
C THR A 151 7.08 24.18 10.18
N LYS A 152 5.79 23.89 10.01
CA LYS A 152 4.87 24.72 9.21
C LYS A 152 4.17 25.79 10.04
N LYS A 153 4.29 25.74 11.38
CA LYS A 153 3.60 26.61 12.33
C LYS A 153 2.08 26.64 12.15
N ILE A 154 1.47 25.47 11.93
CA ILE A 154 0.02 25.35 11.69
C ILE A 154 -0.61 24.25 12.55
N HIS A 155 -1.84 24.50 12.98
CA HIS A 155 -2.71 23.45 13.52
C HIS A 155 -3.43 22.71 12.39
N TYR A 156 -3.65 21.42 12.59
CA TYR A 156 -4.40 20.57 11.67
C TYR A 156 -5.26 19.59 12.45
N TYR A 157 -6.40 19.20 11.87
CA TYR A 157 -7.18 18.08 12.37
C TYR A 157 -6.82 16.83 11.56
N GLY A 158 -6.43 15.76 12.24
CA GLY A 158 -6.04 14.53 11.58
C GLY A 158 -5.33 13.54 12.48
N LEU A 159 -4.43 12.79 11.88
CA LEU A 159 -3.61 11.76 12.52
C LEU A 159 -2.13 12.11 12.34
N LYS A 160 -1.28 11.44 13.10
CA LYS A 160 0.16 11.46 12.92
C LYS A 160 0.66 10.07 12.57
N PHE A 161 1.56 9.99 11.59
CA PHE A 161 2.24 8.76 11.22
C PHE A 161 3.67 8.84 11.70
N SER A 162 4.13 7.78 12.35
CA SER A 162 5.53 7.51 12.62
C SER A 162 5.90 6.26 11.84
N VAL A 163 6.94 6.34 11.01
CA VAL A 163 7.30 5.24 10.11
C VAL A 163 8.77 4.88 10.35
N LEU A 164 9.01 3.58 10.57
CA LEU A 164 10.34 2.98 10.58
C LEU A 164 10.65 2.47 9.17
N VAL A 165 11.71 3.00 8.58
CA VAL A 165 12.19 2.67 7.23
C VAL A 165 13.57 2.03 7.34
N SER A 166 13.87 1.02 6.54
CA SER A 166 15.21 0.45 6.47
C SER A 166 16.21 1.40 5.78
N ASP A 167 17.50 1.17 5.97
CA ASP A 167 18.58 1.81 5.19
C ASP A 167 18.44 1.66 3.65
N ASN A 168 17.81 0.58 3.19
CA ASN A 168 17.45 0.38 1.77
C ASN A 168 16.14 1.09 1.33
N GLY A 169 15.49 1.86 2.19
CA GLY A 169 14.30 2.65 1.86
C GLY A 169 12.95 1.92 1.92
N PHE A 170 12.88 0.74 2.54
CA PHE A 170 11.61 0.00 2.68
C PHE A 170 10.92 0.30 4.01
N PRO A 171 9.61 0.65 4.02
CA PRO A 171 8.85 0.81 5.26
C PRO A 171 8.67 -0.55 5.96
N ILE A 172 9.29 -0.69 7.12
CA ILE A 172 9.25 -1.90 7.96
C ILE A 172 7.99 -1.89 8.80
N ASP A 173 7.82 -0.83 9.58
CA ASP A 173 6.74 -0.69 10.55
C ASP A 173 6.26 0.75 10.63
N TYR A 174 5.07 0.94 11.17
CA TYR A 174 4.48 2.26 11.38
C TYR A 174 3.50 2.25 12.54
N VAL A 175 3.45 3.37 13.25
CA VAL A 175 2.43 3.65 14.25
C VAL A 175 1.60 4.84 13.78
N VAL A 176 0.29 4.75 13.98
CA VAL A 176 -0.65 5.83 13.67
C VAL A 176 -1.29 6.29 14.98
N THR A 177 -1.11 7.55 15.30
CA THR A 177 -1.62 8.16 16.53
C THR A 177 -2.53 9.35 16.24
N PRO A 178 -3.32 9.80 17.23
CA PRO A 178 -3.93 11.12 17.19
C PRO A 178 -2.85 12.20 16.94
N ALA A 179 -3.23 13.27 16.25
CA ALA A 179 -2.32 14.35 15.88
C ALA A 179 -1.70 15.10 17.07
N SER A 180 -2.35 15.07 18.24
CA SER A 180 -1.87 15.71 19.48
C SER A 180 -0.71 14.98 20.17
N ILE A 181 -0.49 13.70 19.90
CA ILE A 181 0.53 12.89 20.58
C ILE A 181 1.94 13.40 20.26
N TYR A 182 2.80 13.49 21.28
CA TYR A 182 4.17 13.97 21.10
C TYR A 182 5.04 12.92 20.40
N ASP A 183 5.96 13.37 19.55
CA ASP A 183 6.75 12.49 18.70
C ASP A 183 7.63 11.54 19.52
N GLY A 184 8.14 12.00 20.68
CA GLY A 184 8.97 11.24 21.62
C GLY A 184 8.33 9.92 22.04
N ASP A 185 7.06 9.98 22.44
CA ASP A 185 6.34 8.84 23.01
C ASP A 185 6.11 7.75 21.95
N VAL A 186 5.79 8.14 20.72
CA VAL A 186 5.51 7.20 19.61
C VAL A 186 6.79 6.50 19.12
N ALA A 187 7.93 7.19 19.18
CA ALA A 187 9.19 6.60 18.74
C ALA A 187 9.57 5.39 19.61
N LEU A 188 9.24 5.40 20.91
CA LEU A 188 9.52 4.28 21.80
C LEU A 188 8.79 3.00 21.37
N GLU A 189 7.51 3.10 20.99
CA GLU A 189 6.72 1.96 20.53
C GLU A 189 7.31 1.32 19.26
N LEU A 190 7.80 2.14 18.31
CA LEU A 190 8.49 1.65 17.12
C LEU A 190 9.85 1.04 17.44
N LEU A 191 10.57 1.59 18.41
CA LEU A 191 11.89 1.09 18.81
C LEU A 191 11.79 -0.26 19.53
N GLU A 192 10.77 -0.46 20.37
CA GLU A 192 10.54 -1.73 21.07
C GLU A 192 10.34 -2.91 20.10
N ASN A 193 9.71 -2.66 18.96
CA ASN A 193 9.42 -3.67 17.94
C ASN A 193 10.43 -3.65 16.77
N SER A 194 11.44 -2.78 16.82
CA SER A 194 12.40 -2.60 15.73
C SER A 194 13.25 -3.86 15.53
N PRO A 195 13.38 -4.38 14.29
CA PRO A 195 14.32 -5.45 13.98
C PRO A 195 15.77 -4.95 13.93
N PHE A 196 16.01 -3.64 14.00
CA PHE A 196 17.34 -3.05 13.86
C PHE A 196 18.00 -2.74 15.19
N PRO A 197 19.30 -3.04 15.34
CA PRO A 197 20.07 -2.70 16.55
C PRO A 197 20.35 -1.19 16.65
N ILE A 198 20.36 -0.48 15.53
CA ILE A 198 20.60 0.96 15.45
C ILE A 198 19.46 1.58 14.66
N VAL A 199 18.87 2.64 15.21
CA VAL A 199 17.83 3.43 14.57
C VAL A 199 18.17 4.90 14.71
N TYR A 200 18.22 5.60 13.58
CA TYR A 200 18.42 7.04 13.53
C TYR A 200 17.06 7.74 13.38
N GLY A 201 16.92 8.89 13.99
CA GLY A 201 15.76 9.77 13.81
C GLY A 201 16.19 11.21 13.95
N ASP A 202 15.41 12.12 13.36
CA ASP A 202 15.59 13.55 13.50
C ASP A 202 14.78 14.04 14.72
N LYS A 203 15.47 14.22 15.86
CA LYS A 203 14.96 14.88 17.07
C LYS A 203 16.06 15.57 17.85
#